data_AF-A0A937U320-F1
#
_entry.id   AF-A0A937U320-F1
#
_cell.length_a   1.000
_cell.length_b   1.000
_cell.length_c   1.000
_cell.angle_alpha   90.00
_cell.angle_beta   90.00
_cell.angle_gamma   90.00
#
_symmetry.space_group_name_H-M   'P 1'
#
loop_
_entity.id
_entity.type
_entity.pdbx_description
1 polymer ?
#
loop_
_entity_poly.entity_id
_entity_poly.type
_entity_poly.pdbx_seq_one_letter_code
_entity_poly.pdbx_strand_id
1 'polypeptide(L)'
;MKKFSVFALALFVLILLPVWASAGTVEGSIQGLTCVTTGKLCPVGKEDPMAAIEKVFVVLTAGKNYYFVPNVDRAVLARHINQRVRVTGKVSAKYPAINAIKIDVFEGGAWKTTWSWAMQAELEKEISAL
;
A
#
# COMPACT_ATOMS: atom_id res chain seq x y z
N MET A 1 50.70 13.91 9.46
CA MET A 1 49.63 13.40 10.35
C MET A 1 48.32 14.21 10.30
N LYS A 2 48.33 15.55 10.13
CA LYS A 2 47.09 16.36 10.02
C LYS A 2 46.18 16.06 8.80
N LYS A 3 46.75 15.68 7.65
CA LYS A 3 45.98 15.42 6.42
C LYS A 3 45.13 14.13 6.47
N PHE A 4 45.55 13.15 7.26
CA PHE A 4 44.81 11.88 7.44
C PHE A 4 43.55 12.07 8.32
N SER A 5 43.62 13.01 9.26
CA SER A 5 42.49 13.36 10.15
C SER A 5 41.35 14.05 9.39
N VAL A 6 41.66 14.90 8.39
CA VAL A 6 40.65 15.59 7.58
C VAL A 6 39.89 14.62 6.66
N PHE A 7 40.58 13.63 6.08
CA PHE A 7 39.94 12.59 5.27
C PHE A 7 39.04 11.66 6.10
N ALA A 8 39.46 11.31 7.32
CA ALA A 8 38.64 10.51 8.23
C ALA A 8 37.37 11.26 8.68
N LEU A 9 37.47 12.56 8.93
CA LEU A 9 36.33 13.40 9.33
C LEU A 9 35.31 13.56 8.18
N ALA A 10 35.78 13.74 6.94
CA ALA A 10 34.91 13.83 5.77
C ALA A 10 34.17 12.51 5.49
N LEU A 11 34.81 11.36 5.71
CA LEU A 11 34.18 10.05 5.56
C LEU A 11 33.13 9.78 6.64
N PHE A 12 33.36 10.24 7.87
CA PHE A 12 32.41 10.08 8.99
C PHE A 12 31.14 10.92 8.81
N VAL A 13 31.24 12.12 8.22
CA VAL A 13 30.09 12.98 7.92
C VAL A 13 29.20 12.39 6.82
N LEU A 14 29.76 11.60 5.88
CA LEU A 14 29.00 10.97 4.80
C LEU A 14 28.10 9.81 5.29
N ILE A 15 28.46 9.15 6.40
CA ILE A 15 27.69 8.05 6.99
C ILE A 15 26.48 8.57 7.81
N LEU A 16 26.48 9.86 8.16
CA LEU A 16 25.41 10.52 8.91
C LEU A 16 24.29 11.09 8.02
N LEU A 17 24.33 10.88 6.70
CA LEU A 17 23.21 11.25 5.85
C LEU A 17 21.99 10.42 6.28
N PRO A 18 20.91 11.05 6.78
CA PRO A 18 19.70 10.32 7.12
C PRO A 18 19.22 9.59 5.87
N VAL A 19 18.99 8.29 5.97
CA VAL A 19 18.26 7.56 4.94
C VAL A 19 16.81 7.94 5.15
N TRP A 20 16.33 8.92 4.39
CA TRP A 20 14.92 9.31 4.42
C TRP A 20 14.14 8.08 3.96
N ALA A 21 13.40 7.47 4.88
CA ALA A 21 12.47 6.40 4.53
C ALA A 21 11.41 7.00 3.59
N SER A 22 11.62 6.85 2.29
CA SER A 22 10.67 7.36 1.31
C SER A 22 9.39 6.52 1.39
N ALA A 23 8.25 7.21 1.45
CA ALA A 23 6.98 6.55 1.16
C ALA A 23 7.04 6.08 -0.30
N GLY A 24 6.92 4.76 -0.49
CA GLY A 24 6.82 4.14 -1.80
C GLY A 24 5.38 4.16 -2.30
N THR A 25 5.23 4.01 -3.61
CA THR A 25 3.93 3.90 -4.27
C THR A 25 3.86 2.61 -5.07
N VAL A 26 2.80 1.84 -4.87
CA VAL A 26 2.47 0.66 -5.67
C VAL A 26 1.20 0.94 -6.47
N GLU A 27 1.29 0.89 -7.80
CA GLU A 27 0.14 0.99 -8.69
C GLU A 27 -0.26 -0.38 -9.23
N GLY A 28 -1.55 -0.65 -9.26
CA GLY A 28 -2.09 -1.91 -9.73
C GLY A 28 -3.61 -1.95 -9.70
N SER A 29 -4.17 -3.16 -9.58
CA SER A 29 -5.60 -3.38 -9.31
C SER A 29 -5.78 -4.17 -8.04
N ILE A 30 -6.86 -3.93 -7.29
CA ILE A 30 -7.17 -4.79 -6.14
C ILE A 30 -7.74 -6.11 -6.65
N GLN A 31 -7.16 -7.22 -6.21
CA GLN A 31 -7.57 -8.56 -6.54
C GLN A 31 -7.62 -9.43 -5.28
N GLY A 32 -8.53 -10.37 -5.24
CA GLY A 32 -8.48 -11.47 -4.27
C GLY A 32 -7.25 -12.34 -4.54
N LEU A 33 -6.51 -12.70 -3.49
CA LEU A 33 -5.32 -13.54 -3.60
C LEU A 33 -5.64 -14.87 -4.28
N THR A 34 -6.82 -15.44 -4.03
CA THR A 34 -7.26 -16.69 -4.65
C THR A 34 -7.42 -16.51 -6.16
N CYS A 35 -7.98 -15.40 -6.63
CA CYS A 35 -8.07 -15.10 -8.07
C CYS A 35 -6.68 -15.04 -8.72
N VAL A 36 -5.76 -14.30 -8.10
CA VAL A 36 -4.38 -14.13 -8.60
C VAL A 36 -3.67 -15.48 -8.72
N THR A 37 -3.72 -16.28 -7.65
CA THR A 37 -3.00 -17.57 -7.58
C THR A 37 -3.62 -18.66 -8.45
N THR A 38 -4.93 -18.60 -8.72
CA THR A 38 -5.62 -19.56 -9.61
C THR A 38 -5.68 -19.08 -11.07
N GLY A 39 -5.16 -17.89 -11.38
CA GLY A 39 -5.20 -17.31 -12.73
C GLY A 39 -6.62 -16.97 -13.21
N LYS A 40 -7.57 -16.79 -12.29
CA LYS A 40 -8.96 -16.44 -12.59
C LYS A 40 -9.20 -14.95 -12.41
N LEU A 41 -10.18 -14.42 -13.13
CA LEU A 41 -10.65 -13.05 -12.90
C LEU A 41 -11.51 -13.01 -11.64
N CYS A 42 -11.31 -12.00 -10.79
CA CYS A 42 -12.21 -11.77 -9.66
C CYS A 42 -13.57 -11.25 -10.16
N PRO A 43 -14.69 -11.72 -9.58
CA PRO A 43 -16.02 -11.30 -10.01
C PRO A 43 -16.30 -9.83 -9.63
N VAL A 44 -16.63 -9.02 -10.63
CA VAL A 44 -17.10 -7.63 -10.46
C VAL A 44 -18.57 -7.64 -10.02
N GLY A 45 -18.98 -6.71 -9.14
CA GLY A 45 -20.35 -6.61 -8.64
C GLY A 45 -20.70 -7.66 -7.59
N LYS A 46 -19.70 -8.35 -7.05
CA LYS A 46 -19.84 -9.34 -5.95
C LYS A 46 -18.88 -9.01 -4.80
N GLU A 47 -18.65 -7.73 -4.55
CA GLU A 47 -17.71 -7.21 -3.57
C GLU A 47 -17.99 -7.75 -2.17
N ASP A 48 -19.26 -7.72 -1.74
CA ASP A 48 -19.68 -8.21 -0.42
C ASP A 48 -19.49 -9.74 -0.25
N PRO A 49 -19.96 -10.61 -1.17
CA PRO A 49 -19.61 -12.03 -1.15
C PRO A 49 -18.11 -12.28 -1.16
N MET A 50 -17.34 -11.50 -1.94
CA MET A 50 -15.89 -11.63 -1.98
C MET A 50 -15.26 -11.22 -0.66
N ALA A 51 -15.70 -10.14 -0.01
CA ALA A 51 -15.23 -9.73 1.31
C ALA A 51 -15.52 -10.80 2.39
N ALA A 52 -16.62 -11.53 2.25
CA ALA A 52 -16.99 -12.60 3.16
C ALA A 52 -16.13 -13.88 2.99
N ILE A 53 -15.83 -14.26 1.75
CA ILE A 53 -15.17 -15.55 1.44
C ILE A 53 -13.66 -15.40 1.31
N GLU A 54 -13.18 -14.36 0.63
CA GLU A 54 -11.76 -14.12 0.41
C GLU A 54 -11.11 -13.64 1.71
N LYS A 55 -10.01 -14.29 2.08
CA LYS A 55 -9.29 -13.95 3.30
C LYS A 55 -8.34 -12.78 3.10
N VAL A 56 -7.80 -12.65 1.88
CA VAL A 56 -6.74 -11.70 1.58
C VAL A 56 -6.94 -11.07 0.21
N PHE A 57 -6.90 -9.75 0.18
CA PHE A 57 -6.81 -8.95 -1.04
C PHE A 57 -5.39 -8.39 -1.21
N VAL A 58 -4.97 -8.24 -2.46
CA VAL A 58 -3.64 -7.77 -2.84
C VAL A 58 -3.73 -6.73 -3.96
N VAL A 59 -2.70 -5.91 -4.10
CA VAL A 59 -2.52 -5.04 -5.26
C VAL A 59 -1.77 -5.82 -6.33
N LEU A 60 -2.44 -6.20 -7.41
CA LEU A 60 -1.84 -6.83 -8.59
C LEU A 60 -1.31 -5.74 -9.55
N THR A 61 0.00 -5.67 -9.71
CA THR A 61 0.68 -4.73 -10.62
C THR A 61 0.59 -5.18 -12.07
N ALA A 62 0.81 -4.27 -13.02
CA ALA A 62 0.85 -4.58 -14.46
C ALA A 62 1.90 -5.65 -14.82
N GLY A 63 2.99 -5.74 -14.05
CA GLY A 63 4.03 -6.77 -14.20
C GLY A 63 3.66 -8.15 -13.63
N LYS A 64 2.38 -8.38 -13.27
CA LYS A 64 1.87 -9.61 -12.62
C LYS A 64 2.45 -9.92 -11.24
N ASN A 65 3.26 -9.02 -10.67
CA ASN A 65 3.64 -9.07 -9.25
C ASN A 65 2.46 -8.58 -8.39
N TYR A 66 2.30 -9.14 -7.20
CA TYR A 66 1.28 -8.70 -6.25
C TYR A 66 1.91 -8.21 -4.95
N TYR A 67 1.25 -7.28 -4.27
CA TYR A 67 1.66 -6.77 -2.96
C TYR A 67 0.52 -6.90 -1.94
N PHE A 68 0.84 -7.42 -0.76
CA PHE A 68 -0.05 -7.42 0.41
C PHE A 68 -0.20 -6.03 1.00
N VAL A 69 -1.37 -5.72 1.56
CA VAL A 69 -1.66 -4.46 2.24
C VAL A 69 -2.17 -4.75 3.66
N PRO A 70 -1.30 -5.21 4.58
CA PRO A 70 -1.70 -5.91 5.80
C PRO A 70 -2.36 -5.01 6.86
N ASN A 71 -2.22 -3.69 6.73
CA ASN A 71 -2.73 -2.72 7.70
C ASN A 71 -4.05 -2.06 7.25
N VAL A 72 -4.67 -2.55 6.17
CA VAL A 72 -5.95 -2.07 5.66
C VAL A 72 -6.95 -3.22 5.77
N ASP A 73 -8.13 -2.91 6.30
CA ASP A 73 -9.17 -3.92 6.45
C ASP A 73 -9.57 -4.52 5.08
N ARG A 74 -9.84 -5.83 5.08
CA ARG A 74 -10.19 -6.56 3.86
C ARG A 74 -11.43 -6.02 3.16
N ALA A 75 -12.42 -5.50 3.90
CA ALA A 75 -13.65 -4.96 3.33
C ALA A 75 -13.40 -3.63 2.61
N VAL A 76 -12.45 -2.82 3.10
CA VAL A 76 -11.99 -1.61 2.40
C VAL A 76 -11.38 -1.98 1.06
N LEU A 77 -10.51 -3.00 1.03
CA LEU A 77 -9.91 -3.47 -0.22
C LEU A 77 -10.96 -4.10 -1.16
N ALA A 78 -11.88 -4.91 -0.62
CA ALA A 78 -12.91 -5.60 -1.39
C ALA A 78 -13.81 -4.64 -2.18
N ARG A 79 -14.13 -3.46 -1.61
CA ARG A 79 -14.91 -2.41 -2.30
C ARG A 79 -14.23 -1.84 -3.56
N HIS A 80 -12.93 -2.13 -3.72
CA HIS A 80 -12.12 -1.66 -4.84
C HIS A 80 -11.67 -2.80 -5.76
N ILE A 81 -12.28 -3.99 -5.66
CA ILE A 81 -11.96 -5.14 -6.53
C ILE A 81 -12.00 -4.73 -8.00
N ASN A 82 -10.99 -5.16 -8.76
CA ASN A 82 -10.76 -4.86 -10.18
C ASN A 82 -10.57 -3.37 -10.51
N GLN A 83 -10.68 -2.46 -9.54
CA GLN A 83 -10.43 -1.04 -9.77
C GLN A 83 -8.92 -0.77 -9.80
N ARG A 84 -8.51 0.16 -10.65
CA ARG A 84 -7.13 0.62 -10.69
C ARG A 84 -6.86 1.50 -9.47
N VAL A 85 -5.84 1.14 -8.70
CA VAL A 85 -5.47 1.80 -7.45
C VAL A 85 -4.02 2.23 -7.44
N ARG A 86 -3.75 3.22 -6.60
CA ARG A 86 -2.43 3.66 -6.20
C ARG A 86 -2.36 3.62 -4.68
N VAL A 87 -1.52 2.75 -4.15
CA VAL A 87 -1.29 2.61 -2.71
C VAL A 87 0.02 3.30 -2.37
N THR A 88 -0.05 4.35 -1.56
CA THR A 88 1.12 5.07 -1.07
C THR A 88 1.37 4.68 0.38
N GLY A 89 2.61 4.38 0.74
CA GLY A 89 2.94 3.89 2.07
C GLY A 89 4.37 3.39 2.22
N LYS A 90 4.63 2.59 3.25
CA LYS A 90 5.95 2.00 3.49
C LYS A 90 6.02 0.61 2.84
N VAL A 91 6.76 0.51 1.74
CA VAL A 91 7.02 -0.78 1.08
C VAL A 91 8.04 -1.58 1.88
N SER A 92 7.79 -2.87 2.06
CA SER A 92 8.71 -3.78 2.73
C SER A 92 9.88 -4.13 1.81
N ALA A 93 11.11 -4.01 2.32
CA ALA A 93 12.30 -4.43 1.60
C ALA A 93 12.45 -5.96 1.52
N LYS A 94 11.75 -6.71 2.39
CA LYS A 94 11.90 -8.17 2.53
C LYS A 94 10.74 -8.96 1.93
N TYR A 95 9.55 -8.37 1.92
CA TYR A 95 8.31 -9.06 1.57
C TYR A 95 7.56 -8.25 0.52
N PRO A 96 6.74 -8.89 -0.34
CA PRO A 96 5.89 -8.19 -1.29
C PRO A 96 4.70 -7.56 -0.55
N ALA A 97 4.95 -6.54 0.25
CA ALA A 97 3.95 -5.90 1.10
C ALA A 97 4.17 -4.40 1.18
N ILE A 98 3.08 -3.65 1.31
CA ILE A 98 3.06 -2.21 1.53
C ILE A 98 2.14 -1.90 2.71
N ASN A 99 2.68 -1.23 3.73
CA ASN A 99 1.85 -0.65 4.78
C ASN A 99 1.29 0.67 4.26
N ALA A 100 0.01 0.68 3.89
CA ALA A 100 -0.65 1.82 3.27
C ALA A 100 -0.79 2.99 4.24
N ILE A 101 -0.50 4.18 3.74
CA ILE A 101 -0.86 5.48 4.34
C ILE A 101 -2.12 6.03 3.65
N LYS A 102 -2.24 5.80 2.34
CA LYS A 102 -3.32 6.28 1.50
C LYS A 102 -3.59 5.34 0.34
N ILE A 103 -4.84 5.21 -0.06
CA ILE A 103 -5.29 4.51 -1.26
C ILE A 103 -6.04 5.50 -2.13
N ASP A 104 -5.56 5.69 -3.36
CA ASP A 104 -6.27 6.41 -4.41
C ASP A 104 -6.82 5.43 -5.44
N VAL A 105 -8.06 5.62 -5.86
CA VAL A 105 -8.72 4.88 -6.94
C VAL A 105 -8.77 5.77 -8.18
N PHE A 106 -8.50 5.20 -9.34
CA PHE A 106 -8.65 5.91 -10.61
C PHE A 106 -10.10 5.81 -11.09
N GLU A 107 -10.82 6.92 -11.05
CA GLU A 107 -12.24 7.02 -11.40
C GLU A 107 -12.47 8.30 -12.21
N GLY A 108 -13.23 8.22 -13.31
CA GLY A 108 -13.58 9.40 -14.12
C GLY A 108 -12.38 10.16 -14.71
N GLY A 109 -11.24 9.49 -14.92
CA GLY A 109 -10.02 10.12 -15.44
C GLY A 109 -9.15 10.81 -14.38
N ALA A 110 -9.52 10.74 -13.10
CA ALA A 110 -8.79 11.34 -11.99
C ALA A 110 -8.48 10.33 -10.89
N TRP A 111 -7.47 10.63 -10.09
CA TRP A 111 -7.17 9.89 -8.87
C TRP A 111 -7.98 10.47 -7.71
N LYS A 112 -8.78 9.63 -7.05
CA LYS A 112 -9.59 10.00 -5.91
C LYS A 112 -9.15 9.20 -4.68
N THR A 113 -8.82 9.89 -3.59
CA THR A 113 -8.53 9.21 -2.33
C THR A 113 -9.81 8.60 -1.76
N THR A 114 -9.81 7.28 -1.56
CA THR A 114 -10.96 6.55 -1.00
C THR A 114 -10.69 6.02 0.40
N TRP A 115 -9.42 5.88 0.78
CA TRP A 115 -9.01 5.51 2.12
C TRP A 115 -7.69 6.18 2.51
N SER A 116 -7.55 6.55 3.78
CA SER A 116 -6.29 6.99 4.39
C SER A 116 -6.34 6.76 5.90
N TRP A 117 -5.17 6.66 6.53
CA TRP A 117 -5.09 6.58 7.99
C TRP A 117 -5.73 7.78 8.69
N ALA A 118 -5.64 8.97 8.10
CA ALA A 118 -6.24 10.17 8.66
C ALA A 118 -7.78 10.07 8.69
N MET A 119 -8.39 9.62 7.58
CA MET A 119 -9.84 9.42 7.50
C MET A 119 -10.31 8.32 8.45
N GLN A 120 -9.53 7.24 8.59
CA GLN A 120 -9.87 6.17 9.52
C GLN A 120 -9.80 6.63 10.98
N ALA A 121 -8.77 7.38 11.37
CA ALA A 121 -8.64 7.92 12.72
C ALA A 121 -9.74 8.95 13.05
N GLU A 122 -10.24 9.67 12.05
CA GLU A 122 -11.38 10.58 12.20
C GLU A 122 -12.68 9.80 12.45
N LEU A 123 -12.98 8.80 11.62
CA LEU A 123 -14.15 7.92 11.80
C LEU A 123 -14.15 7.20 13.14
N GLU A 124 -13.00 6.70 13.59
CA GLU A 124 -12.88 6.04 14.90
C GLU A 124 -13.20 6.99 16.05
N LYS A 125 -12.79 8.26 15.95
CA LYS A 125 -13.14 9.29 16.94
C LYS A 125 -14.64 9.54 16.96
N GLU A 126 -15.27 9.70 15.80
CA GLU A 126 -16.72 9.93 15.69
C GLU A 126 -17.52 8.77 16.29
N ILE A 127 -17.16 7.52 15.96
CA ILE A 127 -17.84 6.33 16.49
C ILE A 127 -17.65 6.21 18.00
N SER A 128 -16.45 6.52 18.52
CA SER A 128 -16.18 6.47 19.96
C SER A 128 -16.89 7.55 20.78
N ALA A 129 -17.43 8.57 20.11
CA ALA A 129 -18.18 9.66 20.74
C ALA A 129 -19.69 9.40 20.82
N LEU A 130 -20.17 8.28 20.25
CA LEU A 130 -21.55 7.80 20.32
C LEU A 130 -21.78 6.93 21.57
#